data_AF-A0A8C9W0R2-F1
#
_entry.id   AF-A0A8C9W0R2-F1
#
_cell.length_a   1.000
_cell.length_b   1.000
_cell.length_c   1.000
_cell.angle_alpha   90.00
_cell.angle_beta   90.00
_cell.angle_gamma   90.00
#
_symmetry.space_group_name_H-M   'P 1'
#
loop_
_entity.id
_entity.type
_entity.pdbx_description
1 polymer ?
#
loop_
_entity_poly.entity_id
_entity_poly.type
_entity_poly.pdbx_seq_one_letter_code
_entity_poly.pdbx_strand_id
1 'polypeptide(L)'
;MVLHLISYNSYFKHLFSKTCLQFGFTVWLVSMSQAVKVSPLIEKVSDHKDFKKLLRTRTNVLILYTHSATSGDTQLKLLSEVAQAVKGQGTIAWVNCGDSEGRKLCKKMKVDPGSKKGGFEILHYKDGTFHTEYNRPATLKSMVAFLKDPAGAPLWEENPEAKDIMHIESEKDFRKLLKKEERPILVMFYAPWCGVCKRMQPIFQQAATQTKGKFVLAGMNVHPAEFDGLKQEFDVKGYPTFCYFEKGKFLYHYENYGATAKDIVDWVRNPQPPQPKDPEVPWSEVDSAVFHLTDDTFDSFMEEHPSALVMFYAPWCGHCKKMKPEYEEAAEILNRDDDSPGVLAAVDATVQKAVGERFKISGFPTVKYFEKGEDKYTLPQLRTKDKIIEWLQNPQAPPPPEPSWENRPSSVSHLSAEDFREALKKKKHALVMFYAPWCPHCKNAIPHFTAAAELFKDDRKIAYAAVDCTKGHNQELCKQEDVEGYPTFNYYNYGKFAEKYNGERGEAGFTGFMRSLRGRDQEKVAKRKEEL
;
A
#
# COMPACT_ATOMS: atom_id res chain seq x y z
N MET A 1 21.91 -65.65 -38.49
CA MET A 1 21.90 -65.16 -39.88
C MET A 1 22.10 -63.65 -39.83
N VAL A 2 23.32 -63.15 -40.08
CA VAL A 2 23.79 -62.64 -41.40
C VAL A 2 23.21 -61.23 -41.63
N LEU A 3 23.98 -60.16 -41.30
CA LEU A 3 24.85 -59.35 -42.20
C LEU A 3 24.01 -58.20 -42.86
N HIS A 4 24.47 -56.96 -43.11
CA HIS A 4 25.80 -56.45 -43.45
C HIS A 4 25.86 -54.89 -43.39
N LEU A 5 27.02 -54.35 -42.95
CA LEU A 5 27.88 -53.24 -43.48
C LEU A 5 27.28 -51.86 -43.82
N ILE A 6 27.96 -50.71 -43.57
CA ILE A 6 29.24 -50.19 -44.14
C ILE A 6 29.80 -49.13 -43.14
N SER A 7 30.97 -49.25 -42.49
CA SER A 7 32.39 -49.02 -42.89
C SER A 7 32.80 -47.59 -43.32
N TYR A 8 33.78 -47.00 -42.62
CA TYR A 8 35.02 -46.29 -43.07
C TYR A 8 35.44 -45.23 -42.01
N ASN A 9 36.71 -44.99 -41.65
CA ASN A 9 37.95 -45.75 -41.56
C ASN A 9 38.91 -44.87 -40.70
N SER A 10 39.80 -45.51 -39.93
CA SER A 10 40.85 -44.88 -39.12
C SER A 10 42.21 -45.14 -39.78
N TYR A 11 43.16 -44.22 -39.63
CA TYR A 11 44.60 -44.41 -39.88
C TYR A 11 45.32 -43.20 -39.23
N PHE A 12 46.44 -43.26 -38.51
CA PHE A 12 47.58 -44.18 -38.51
C PHE A 12 48.36 -44.04 -37.17
N LYS A 13 49.05 -45.12 -36.75
CA LYS A 13 49.89 -45.24 -35.54
C LYS A 13 51.36 -44.85 -35.77
N HIS A 14 52.02 -44.45 -34.67
CA HIS A 14 53.44 -44.64 -34.29
C HIS A 14 54.58 -44.22 -35.23
N LEU A 15 55.55 -43.44 -34.69
CA LEU A 15 56.98 -43.77 -34.77
C LEU A 15 57.86 -42.91 -33.81
N PHE A 16 58.89 -43.57 -33.27
CA PHE A 16 60.15 -43.10 -32.67
C PHE A 16 60.31 -42.81 -31.17
N SER A 17 61.44 -43.34 -30.69
CA SER A 17 61.94 -43.55 -29.33
C SER A 17 63.36 -42.96 -29.24
N LYS A 18 63.80 -42.66 -28.00
CA LYS A 18 65.13 -42.19 -27.54
C LYS A 18 65.37 -40.68 -27.74
N THR A 19 65.62 -39.88 -26.71
CA THR A 19 66.88 -39.88 -25.94
C THR A 19 66.71 -39.14 -24.59
N CYS A 20 67.48 -39.60 -23.62
CA CYS A 20 67.64 -39.11 -22.25
C CYS A 20 68.04 -37.62 -22.18
N LEU A 21 67.44 -36.83 -21.29
CA LEU A 21 68.14 -35.84 -20.47
C LEU A 21 67.28 -35.44 -19.26
N GLN A 22 67.73 -35.83 -18.07
CA GLN A 22 67.23 -35.30 -16.79
C GLN A 22 67.52 -33.80 -16.72
N PHE A 23 66.48 -32.99 -16.58
CA PHE A 23 66.59 -31.67 -15.95
C PHE A 23 65.43 -31.55 -14.96
N GLY A 24 65.79 -31.54 -13.67
CA GLY A 24 64.86 -31.22 -12.60
C GLY A 24 64.41 -29.77 -12.73
N PHE A 25 63.13 -29.57 -13.03
CA PHE A 25 62.45 -28.32 -12.76
C PHE A 25 61.41 -28.59 -11.68
N THR A 26 61.70 -28.07 -10.49
CA THR A 26 60.71 -27.86 -9.44
C THR A 26 59.60 -26.99 -9.99
N VAL A 27 58.47 -27.61 -10.36
CA VAL A 27 57.24 -26.89 -10.67
C VAL A 27 56.73 -26.29 -9.37
N TRP A 28 57.04 -25.03 -9.13
CA TRP A 28 56.27 -24.21 -8.21
C TRP A 28 54.84 -24.13 -8.76
N LEU A 29 53.95 -24.93 -8.19
CA LEU A 29 52.50 -24.73 -8.29
C LEU A 29 52.17 -23.39 -7.63
N VAL A 30 52.31 -22.30 -8.40
CA VAL A 30 51.65 -21.05 -8.07
C VAL A 30 50.17 -21.31 -8.28
N SER A 31 49.46 -21.58 -7.17
CA SER A 31 48.02 -21.45 -7.09
C SER A 31 47.68 -20.00 -7.42
N MET A 32 47.47 -19.69 -8.70
CA MET A 32 46.78 -18.47 -9.12
C MET A 32 45.33 -18.61 -8.67
N SER A 33 45.07 -18.22 -7.43
CA SER A 33 43.73 -17.91 -6.95
C SER A 33 43.20 -16.76 -7.80
N GLN A 34 42.36 -17.07 -8.79
CA GLN A 34 41.65 -16.04 -9.55
C GLN A 34 40.77 -15.26 -8.57
N ALA A 35 41.21 -14.06 -8.21
CA ALA A 35 40.40 -13.14 -7.43
C ALA A 35 39.12 -12.83 -8.22
N VAL A 36 37.96 -13.04 -7.59
CA VAL A 36 36.66 -12.73 -8.17
C VAL A 36 36.65 -11.23 -8.52
N LYS A 37 36.51 -10.92 -9.82
CA LYS A 37 36.35 -9.54 -10.28
C LYS A 37 34.95 -9.07 -9.89
N VAL A 38 34.89 -8.26 -8.84
CA VAL A 38 33.66 -7.59 -8.42
C VAL A 38 33.20 -6.64 -9.54
N SER A 39 31.90 -6.69 -9.84
CA SER A 39 31.28 -5.85 -10.86
C SER A 39 31.55 -4.36 -10.59
N PRO A 40 31.82 -3.53 -11.61
CA PRO A 40 32.03 -2.09 -11.42
C PRO A 40 30.78 -1.36 -10.90
N LEU A 41 29.62 -2.02 -10.91
CA LEU A 41 28.35 -1.52 -10.35
C LEU A 41 28.27 -1.67 -8.83
N ILE A 42 29.19 -2.43 -8.21
CA ILE A 42 29.24 -2.63 -6.76
C ILE A 42 30.38 -1.78 -6.20
N GLU A 43 30.04 -0.84 -5.32
CA GLU A 43 31.03 0.02 -4.67
C GLU A 43 31.81 -0.77 -3.59
N LYS A 44 33.11 -0.99 -3.82
CA LYS A 44 33.97 -1.62 -2.81
C LYS A 44 34.32 -0.61 -1.72
N VAL A 45 34.11 -0.97 -0.46
CA VAL A 45 34.42 -0.13 0.70
C VAL A 45 35.37 -0.88 1.62
N SER A 46 36.58 -0.34 1.79
CA SER A 46 37.63 -0.94 2.63
C SER A 46 37.93 -0.18 3.92
N ASP A 47 37.48 1.08 4.02
CA ASP A 47 37.77 1.91 5.20
C ASP A 47 36.57 2.76 5.65
N HIS A 48 36.72 3.35 6.83
CA HIS A 48 35.66 4.09 7.49
C HIS A 48 35.38 5.47 6.89
N LYS A 49 36.34 6.08 6.21
CA LYS A 49 36.17 7.37 5.55
C LYS A 49 35.30 7.20 4.31
N ASP A 50 35.59 6.17 3.51
CA ASP A 50 34.81 5.84 2.31
C ASP A 50 33.42 5.34 2.68
N PHE A 51 33.28 4.54 3.75
CA PHE A 51 31.99 4.15 4.29
C PHE A 51 31.11 5.36 4.65
N LYS A 52 31.67 6.33 5.40
CA LYS A 52 30.96 7.57 5.75
C LYS A 52 30.63 8.42 4.53
N LYS A 53 31.53 8.47 3.55
CA LYS A 53 31.30 9.18 2.28
C LYS A 53 30.12 8.56 1.54
N LEU A 54 30.12 7.24 1.36
CA LEU A 54 29.06 6.47 0.72
C LEU A 54 27.70 6.81 1.36
N LEU A 55 27.59 6.63 2.68
CA LEU A 55 26.35 6.88 3.43
C LEU A 55 25.92 8.36 3.46
N ARG A 56 26.84 9.31 3.29
CA ARG A 56 26.52 10.74 3.17
C ARG A 56 26.04 11.11 1.76
N THR A 57 26.54 10.42 0.74
CA THR A 57 26.26 10.74 -0.67
C THR A 57 25.11 9.93 -1.27
N ARG A 58 24.75 8.80 -0.65
CA ARG A 58 23.74 7.88 -1.12
C ARG A 58 22.72 7.65 -0.02
N THR A 59 21.45 7.81 -0.34
CA THR A 59 20.32 7.73 0.61
C THR A 59 19.74 6.33 0.72
N ASN A 60 20.06 5.43 -0.19
CA ASN A 60 19.53 4.07 -0.26
C ASN A 60 20.66 3.10 -0.62
N VAL A 61 21.20 2.39 0.36
CA VAL A 61 22.43 1.61 0.24
C VAL A 61 22.26 0.22 0.82
N LEU A 62 22.48 -0.81 0.00
CA LEU A 62 22.58 -2.20 0.43
C LEU A 62 24.04 -2.63 0.46
N ILE A 63 24.52 -3.10 1.61
CA ILE A 63 25.92 -3.45 1.82
C ILE A 63 26.02 -4.94 2.14
N LEU A 64 26.75 -5.66 1.30
CA LEU A 64 27.18 -7.04 1.58
C LEU A 64 28.47 -7.01 2.40
N TYR A 65 28.43 -7.59 3.60
CA TYR A 65 29.61 -7.85 4.44
C TYR A 65 30.01 -9.31 4.31
N THR A 66 31.28 -9.57 4.04
CA THR A 66 31.79 -10.94 3.86
C THR A 66 32.94 -11.23 4.81
N HIS A 67 33.03 -12.46 5.32
CA HIS A 67 34.11 -12.87 6.22
C HIS A 67 35.47 -12.98 5.51
N SER A 68 35.47 -13.33 4.23
CA SER A 68 36.62 -13.39 3.34
C SER A 68 36.26 -12.83 1.95
N ALA A 69 37.26 -12.73 1.07
CA ALA A 69 37.06 -12.31 -0.31
C ALA A 69 36.23 -13.30 -1.15
N THR A 70 36.07 -14.54 -0.69
CA THR A 70 35.38 -15.63 -1.40
C THR A 70 34.08 -16.05 -0.72
N SER A 71 33.89 -15.73 0.56
CA SER A 71 32.59 -15.90 1.21
C SER A 71 31.61 -14.91 0.59
N GLY A 72 30.50 -15.37 0.02
CA GLY A 72 29.50 -14.50 -0.60
C GLY A 72 29.61 -14.32 -2.13
N ASP A 73 30.42 -15.12 -2.84
CA ASP A 73 30.58 -15.03 -4.30
C ASP A 73 29.23 -15.13 -5.05
N THR A 74 28.34 -16.01 -4.60
CA THR A 74 26.99 -16.15 -5.18
C THR A 74 26.17 -14.88 -4.96
N GLN A 75 26.27 -14.28 -3.78
CA GLN A 75 25.58 -13.03 -3.43
C GLN A 75 26.13 -11.86 -4.24
N LEU A 76 27.45 -11.77 -4.44
CA LEU A 76 28.07 -10.74 -5.29
C LEU A 76 27.58 -10.80 -6.74
N LYS A 77 27.42 -12.01 -7.30
CA LYS A 77 26.86 -12.20 -8.65
C LYS A 77 25.42 -11.69 -8.73
N LEU A 78 24.57 -12.13 -7.80
CA LEU A 78 23.18 -11.67 -7.73
C LEU A 78 23.09 -10.15 -7.55
N LEU A 79 23.88 -9.60 -6.62
CA LEU A 79 23.90 -8.18 -6.32
C LEU A 79 24.39 -7.32 -7.49
N SER A 80 25.18 -7.88 -8.41
CA SER A 80 25.51 -7.20 -9.66
C SER A 80 24.29 -7.02 -10.56
N GLU A 81 23.42 -8.03 -10.67
CA GLU A 81 22.18 -7.93 -11.43
C GLU A 81 21.20 -6.97 -10.75
N VAL A 82 21.11 -7.02 -9.42
CA VAL A 82 20.32 -6.08 -8.61
C VAL A 82 20.80 -4.65 -8.84
N ALA A 83 22.12 -4.40 -8.76
CA ALA A 83 22.72 -3.07 -8.96
C ALA A 83 22.36 -2.48 -10.34
N GLN A 84 22.34 -3.33 -11.38
CA GLN A 84 21.92 -2.93 -12.71
C GLN A 84 20.43 -2.56 -12.76
N ALA A 85 19.57 -3.35 -12.12
CA ALA A 85 18.12 -3.16 -12.12
C ALA A 85 17.64 -1.96 -11.28
N VAL A 86 18.40 -1.55 -10.26
CA VAL A 86 18.07 -0.43 -9.36
C VAL A 86 18.94 0.81 -9.64
N LYS A 87 19.59 0.88 -10.81
CA LYS A 87 20.47 1.98 -11.17
C LYS A 87 19.75 3.32 -11.04
N GLY A 88 20.27 4.19 -10.17
CA GLY A 88 19.68 5.51 -9.87
C GLY A 88 18.62 5.52 -8.76
N GLN A 89 18.20 4.35 -8.27
CA GLN A 89 17.21 4.17 -7.19
C GLN A 89 17.85 3.63 -5.91
N GLY A 90 18.90 2.82 -6.03
CA GLY A 90 19.67 2.28 -4.91
C GLY A 90 21.14 2.11 -5.25
N THR A 91 21.98 1.96 -4.23
CA THR A 91 23.42 1.69 -4.36
C THR A 91 23.75 0.37 -3.70
N ILE A 92 24.53 -0.47 -4.39
CA ILE A 92 25.05 -1.72 -3.84
C ILE A 92 26.52 -1.51 -3.49
N ALA A 93 26.91 -1.91 -2.28
CA ALA A 93 28.29 -1.88 -1.84
C ALA A 93 28.74 -3.21 -1.23
N TRP A 94 30.05 -3.42 -1.17
CA TRP A 94 30.65 -4.62 -0.60
C TRP A 94 31.81 -4.28 0.32
N VAL A 95 31.84 -4.95 1.47
CA VAL A 95 32.90 -4.86 2.50
C VAL A 95 33.45 -6.26 2.77
N ASN A 96 34.75 -6.43 2.56
CA ASN A 96 35.47 -7.65 2.91
C ASN A 96 36.05 -7.55 4.33
N CYS A 97 35.42 -8.17 5.33
CA CYS A 97 35.89 -8.17 6.71
C CYS A 97 37.14 -9.04 6.95
N GLY A 98 37.58 -9.80 5.95
CA GLY A 98 38.74 -10.69 6.05
C GLY A 98 40.08 -9.98 5.99
N ASP A 99 40.17 -8.85 5.27
CA ASP A 99 41.40 -8.07 5.15
C ASP A 99 41.60 -7.08 6.31
N SER A 100 42.80 -6.53 6.44
CA SER A 100 43.20 -5.74 7.62
C SER A 100 42.36 -4.47 7.83
N GLU A 101 42.02 -3.77 6.76
CA GLU A 101 41.26 -2.51 6.81
C GLU A 101 39.76 -2.78 6.96
N GLY A 102 39.23 -3.73 6.19
CA GLY A 102 37.84 -4.15 6.30
C GLY A 102 37.52 -4.73 7.67
N ARG A 103 38.44 -5.47 8.30
CA ARG A 103 38.27 -5.97 9.68
C ARG A 103 38.11 -4.84 10.70
N LYS A 104 38.86 -3.74 10.56
CA LYS A 104 38.71 -2.55 11.42
C LYS A 104 37.35 -1.89 11.21
N LEU A 105 36.91 -1.79 9.95
CA LEU A 105 35.60 -1.26 9.59
C LEU A 105 34.48 -2.12 10.19
N CYS A 106 34.48 -3.44 9.98
CA CYS A 106 33.44 -4.34 10.47
C CYS A 106 33.37 -4.34 12.01
N LYS A 107 34.51 -4.32 12.71
CA LYS A 107 34.53 -4.11 14.17
C LYS A 107 33.85 -2.81 14.60
N LYS A 108 34.12 -1.71 13.90
CA LYS A 108 33.51 -0.40 14.20
C LYS A 108 32.01 -0.37 13.91
N MET A 109 31.59 -1.07 12.86
CA MET A 109 30.17 -1.23 12.51
C MET A 109 29.47 -2.34 13.30
N LYS A 110 30.19 -3.07 14.17
CA LYS A 110 29.70 -4.21 14.95
C LYS A 110 29.11 -5.33 14.07
N VAL A 111 29.72 -5.57 12.92
CA VAL A 111 29.33 -6.62 11.97
C VAL A 111 30.32 -7.78 12.08
N ASP A 112 29.80 -9.00 12.26
CA ASP A 112 30.59 -10.24 12.31
C ASP A 112 30.03 -11.30 11.35
N PRO A 113 30.33 -11.19 10.04
CA PRO A 113 29.84 -12.14 9.05
C PRO A 113 30.40 -13.56 9.27
N GLY A 114 31.49 -13.74 10.02
CA GLY A 114 32.05 -15.06 10.33
C GLY A 114 31.17 -15.89 11.25
N SER A 115 30.37 -15.23 12.10
CA SER A 115 29.38 -15.88 12.97
C SER A 115 28.10 -16.31 12.23
N LYS A 116 27.85 -15.80 11.02
CA LYS A 116 26.63 -16.03 10.27
C LYS A 116 26.76 -17.27 9.37
N LYS A 117 25.66 -18.01 9.21
CA LYS A 117 25.60 -19.18 8.32
C LYS A 117 25.85 -18.74 6.88
N GLY A 118 26.97 -19.18 6.30
CA GLY A 118 27.40 -18.78 4.94
C GLY A 118 28.53 -17.74 4.91
N GLY A 119 28.95 -17.20 6.06
CA GLY A 119 30.10 -16.29 6.13
C GLY A 119 29.83 -14.89 5.57
N PHE A 120 28.57 -14.46 5.50
CA PHE A 120 28.18 -13.14 5.01
C PHE A 120 26.94 -12.60 5.72
N GLU A 121 26.73 -11.30 5.60
CA GLU A 121 25.56 -10.57 6.11
C GLU A 121 25.22 -9.42 5.14
N ILE A 122 23.93 -9.14 4.94
CA ILE A 122 23.47 -8.06 4.06
C ILE A 122 22.71 -7.04 4.90
N LEU A 123 23.23 -5.81 4.95
CA LEU A 123 22.67 -4.73 5.74
C LEU A 123 22.21 -3.59 4.84
N HIS A 124 21.06 -3.02 5.15
CA HIS A 124 20.52 -1.87 4.45
C HIS A 124 20.69 -0.60 5.28
N TYR A 125 21.10 0.47 4.62
CA TYR A 125 21.24 1.81 5.18
C TYR A 125 20.38 2.78 4.39
N LYS A 126 19.60 3.59 5.10
CA LYS A 126 18.73 4.62 4.54
C LYS A 126 19.08 5.97 5.16
N ASP A 127 19.23 7.00 4.33
CA ASP A 127 19.52 8.38 4.73
C ASP A 127 20.71 8.51 5.69
N GLY A 128 21.76 7.72 5.41
CA GLY A 128 23.00 7.72 6.16
C GLY A 128 22.97 6.96 7.50
N THR A 129 21.86 6.30 7.82
CA THR A 129 21.67 5.53 9.06
C THR A 129 21.36 4.07 8.76
N PHE A 130 21.64 3.18 9.72
CA PHE A 130 21.23 1.78 9.60
C PHE A 130 19.70 1.70 9.58
N HIS A 131 19.16 0.98 8.59
CA HIS A 131 17.72 0.80 8.43
C HIS A 131 17.29 -0.58 8.92
N THR A 132 17.81 -1.64 8.30
CA THR A 132 17.43 -3.02 8.63
C THR A 132 18.47 -4.02 8.12
N GLU A 133 18.49 -5.21 8.71
CA GLU A 133 19.10 -6.38 8.07
C GLU A 133 18.21 -6.85 6.94
N TYR A 134 18.78 -7.26 5.81
CA TYR A 134 18.02 -7.85 4.72
C TYR A 134 17.66 -9.29 5.08
N ASN A 135 16.38 -9.51 5.39
CA ASN A 135 15.83 -10.76 5.90
C ASN A 135 14.81 -11.42 4.95
N ARG A 136 14.79 -11.00 3.67
CA ARG A 136 13.91 -11.54 2.63
C ARG A 136 14.65 -12.60 1.79
N PRO A 137 13.95 -13.39 0.95
CA PRO A 137 14.60 -14.35 0.06
C PRO A 137 15.63 -13.68 -0.85
N ALA A 138 16.86 -14.21 -0.90
CA ALA A 138 17.92 -13.65 -1.72
C ALA A 138 17.72 -13.92 -3.23
N THR A 139 16.75 -13.24 -3.82
CA THR A 139 16.41 -13.30 -5.25
C THR A 139 16.46 -11.91 -5.87
N LEU A 140 16.63 -11.84 -7.20
CA LEU A 140 16.69 -10.57 -7.92
C LEU A 140 15.42 -9.75 -7.67
N LYS A 141 14.25 -10.39 -7.78
CA LYS A 141 12.94 -9.77 -7.59
C LYS A 141 12.76 -9.20 -6.19
N SER A 142 13.08 -9.99 -5.16
CA SER A 142 12.94 -9.57 -3.76
C SER A 142 13.85 -8.40 -3.42
N MET A 143 15.12 -8.48 -3.83
CA MET A 143 16.10 -7.42 -3.57
C MET A 143 15.79 -6.13 -4.34
N VAL A 144 15.34 -6.24 -5.60
CA VAL A 144 14.90 -5.08 -6.39
C VAL A 144 13.65 -4.45 -5.81
N ALA A 145 12.65 -5.24 -5.42
CA ALA A 145 11.44 -4.74 -4.77
C ALA A 145 11.77 -4.02 -3.47
N PHE A 146 12.59 -4.65 -2.62
CA PHE A 146 13.07 -4.05 -1.38
C PHE A 146 13.83 -2.74 -1.62
N LEU A 147 14.70 -2.64 -2.63
CA LEU A 147 15.43 -1.39 -2.86
C LEU A 147 14.60 -0.29 -3.50
N LYS A 148 13.53 -0.65 -4.23
CA LYS A 148 12.56 0.34 -4.74
C LYS A 148 11.69 0.90 -3.63
N ASP A 149 11.33 0.05 -2.67
CA ASP A 149 10.52 0.41 -1.52
C ASP A 149 11.00 -0.34 -0.26
N PRO A 150 12.02 0.20 0.45
CA PRO A 150 12.58 -0.48 1.63
C PRO A 150 11.61 -0.61 2.81
N ALA A 151 10.59 0.25 2.85
CA ALA A 151 9.53 0.23 3.87
C ALA A 151 8.34 -0.64 3.46
N GLY A 152 8.19 -0.90 2.15
CA GLY A 152 7.14 -1.71 1.58
C GLY A 152 7.09 -3.12 2.13
N ALA A 153 5.89 -3.71 2.15
CA ALA A 153 5.72 -5.10 2.57
C ALA A 153 6.52 -6.08 1.68
N PRO A 154 6.87 -7.27 2.20
CA PRO A 154 7.32 -8.39 1.38
C PRO A 154 6.37 -8.65 0.21
N LEU A 155 6.90 -9.17 -0.89
CA LEU A 155 6.06 -9.59 -2.02
C LEU A 155 5.10 -10.70 -1.56
N TRP A 156 3.96 -10.85 -2.23
CA TRP A 156 2.95 -11.82 -1.79
C TRP A 156 3.49 -13.26 -1.82
N GLU A 157 4.31 -13.57 -2.82
CA GLU A 157 5.06 -14.83 -2.98
C GLU A 157 6.11 -15.08 -1.90
N GLU A 158 6.49 -14.06 -1.12
CA GLU A 158 7.41 -14.20 0.01
C GLU A 158 6.68 -14.55 1.31
N ASN A 159 5.35 -14.45 1.33
CA ASN A 159 4.57 -14.77 2.52
C ASN A 159 4.55 -16.31 2.74
N PRO A 160 5.06 -16.81 3.88
CA PRO A 160 5.08 -18.25 4.17
C PRO A 160 3.67 -18.88 4.24
N GLU A 161 2.64 -18.09 4.55
CA GLU A 161 1.24 -18.53 4.55
C GLU A 161 0.67 -18.67 3.13
N ALA A 162 1.33 -18.08 2.12
CA ALA A 162 0.96 -18.20 0.71
C ALA A 162 1.46 -19.48 0.02
N LYS A 163 2.01 -20.45 0.78
CA LYS A 163 2.66 -21.67 0.22
C LYS A 163 1.79 -22.50 -0.74
N ASP A 164 0.47 -22.40 -0.62
CA ASP A 164 -0.49 -23.14 -1.44
C ASP A 164 -1.04 -22.31 -2.61
N ILE A 165 -0.62 -21.04 -2.73
CA ILE A 165 -0.88 -20.18 -3.89
C ILE A 165 0.19 -20.41 -4.94
N MET A 166 -0.24 -20.59 -6.18
CA MET A 166 0.67 -20.58 -7.33
C MET A 166 0.91 -19.15 -7.79
N HIS A 167 2.14 -18.65 -7.61
CA HIS A 167 2.53 -17.32 -8.08
C HIS A 167 2.99 -17.38 -9.54
N ILE A 168 2.40 -16.54 -10.38
CA ILE A 168 2.68 -16.48 -11.81
C ILE A 168 3.39 -15.16 -12.12
N GLU A 169 4.55 -15.25 -12.75
CA GLU A 169 5.41 -14.07 -12.99
C GLU A 169 5.42 -13.57 -14.43
N SER A 170 5.03 -14.43 -15.39
CA SER A 170 5.07 -14.10 -16.80
C SER A 170 3.84 -14.63 -17.53
N GLU A 171 3.48 -13.99 -18.65
CA GLU A 171 2.42 -14.51 -19.52
C GLU A 171 2.75 -15.91 -20.02
N LYS A 172 4.03 -16.20 -20.33
CA LYS A 172 4.46 -17.52 -20.77
C LYS A 172 4.13 -18.60 -19.74
N ASP A 173 4.38 -18.34 -18.46
CA ASP A 173 4.07 -19.27 -17.38
C ASP A 173 2.57 -19.41 -17.15
N PHE A 174 1.82 -18.29 -17.26
CA PHE A 174 0.37 -18.30 -17.24
C PHE A 174 -0.20 -19.22 -18.35
N ARG A 175 0.21 -19.02 -19.60
CA ARG A 175 -0.24 -19.84 -20.74
C ARG A 175 0.16 -21.31 -20.58
N LYS A 176 1.37 -21.57 -20.06
CA LYS A 176 1.86 -22.92 -19.79
C LYS A 176 1.03 -23.60 -18.69
N LEU A 177 0.65 -22.87 -17.65
CA LEU A 177 -0.23 -23.35 -16.58
C LEU A 177 -1.58 -23.77 -17.18
N LEU A 178 -2.24 -22.86 -17.92
CA LEU A 178 -3.52 -23.16 -18.57
C LEU A 178 -3.46 -24.39 -19.49
N LYS A 179 -2.32 -24.62 -20.17
CA LYS A 179 -2.16 -25.76 -21.08
C LYS A 179 -1.90 -27.09 -20.36
N LYS A 180 -1.21 -27.08 -19.22
CA LYS A 180 -0.68 -28.30 -18.58
C LYS A 180 -1.50 -28.76 -17.38
N GLU A 181 -2.19 -27.84 -16.71
CA GLU A 181 -2.93 -28.16 -15.51
C GLU A 181 -4.32 -28.70 -15.89
N GLU A 182 -4.61 -29.90 -15.41
CA GLU A 182 -5.89 -30.57 -15.66
C GLU A 182 -6.94 -30.15 -14.62
N ARG A 183 -6.50 -29.76 -13.42
CA ARG A 183 -7.38 -29.27 -12.36
C ARG A 183 -7.93 -27.89 -12.71
N PRO A 184 -9.14 -27.53 -12.24
CA PRO A 184 -9.63 -26.18 -12.44
C PRO A 184 -8.79 -25.15 -11.69
N ILE A 185 -8.66 -23.97 -12.28
CA ILE A 185 -7.77 -22.91 -11.81
C ILE A 185 -8.61 -21.66 -11.53
N LEU A 186 -8.45 -21.08 -10.34
CA LEU A 186 -8.95 -19.73 -10.05
C LEU A 186 -7.76 -18.79 -9.92
N VAL A 187 -7.67 -17.79 -10.80
CA VAL A 187 -6.56 -16.84 -10.86
C VAL A 187 -7.02 -15.49 -10.34
N MET A 188 -6.33 -14.95 -9.34
CA MET A 188 -6.48 -13.57 -8.91
C MET A 188 -5.48 -12.68 -9.64
N PHE A 189 -5.98 -11.87 -10.58
CA PHE A 189 -5.27 -10.76 -11.19
C PHE A 189 -5.28 -9.56 -10.24
N TYR A 190 -4.10 -9.11 -9.81
CA TYR A 190 -3.96 -8.06 -8.80
C TYR A 190 -2.91 -7.01 -9.16
N ALA A 191 -2.90 -5.94 -8.37
CA ALA A 191 -1.85 -4.93 -8.35
C ALA A 191 -1.29 -4.79 -6.92
N PRO A 192 0.02 -4.56 -6.73
CA PRO A 192 0.63 -4.49 -5.39
C PRO A 192 0.10 -3.32 -4.53
N TRP A 193 -0.35 -2.23 -5.15
CA TRP A 193 -0.89 -1.05 -4.47
C TRP A 193 -2.39 -1.14 -4.16
N CYS A 194 -3.09 -2.16 -4.67
CA CYS A 194 -4.53 -2.31 -4.54
C CYS A 194 -4.93 -2.75 -3.12
N GLY A 195 -5.63 -1.88 -2.39
CA GLY A 195 -6.06 -2.15 -1.01
C GLY A 195 -7.05 -3.31 -0.86
N VAL A 196 -8.00 -3.48 -1.80
CA VAL A 196 -8.92 -4.63 -1.81
C VAL A 196 -8.14 -5.93 -2.01
N CYS A 197 -7.16 -5.93 -2.93
CA CYS A 197 -6.31 -7.08 -3.21
C CYS A 197 -5.56 -7.53 -1.95
N LYS A 198 -4.93 -6.59 -1.23
CA LYS A 198 -4.24 -6.89 0.04
C LYS A 198 -5.16 -7.51 1.09
N ARG A 199 -6.43 -7.07 1.16
CA ARG A 199 -7.43 -7.68 2.08
C ARG A 199 -7.87 -9.07 1.62
N MET A 200 -7.98 -9.30 0.32
CA MET A 200 -8.37 -10.59 -0.25
C MET A 200 -7.26 -11.64 -0.19
N GLN A 201 -5.98 -11.25 -0.22
CA GLN A 201 -4.83 -12.17 -0.19
C GLN A 201 -4.92 -13.23 0.94
N PRO A 202 -5.10 -12.90 2.23
CA PRO A 202 -5.19 -13.91 3.29
C PRO A 202 -6.40 -14.83 3.14
N ILE A 203 -7.54 -14.30 2.68
CA ILE A 203 -8.77 -15.06 2.43
C ILE A 203 -8.54 -16.07 1.29
N PHE A 204 -7.89 -15.61 0.22
CA PHE A 204 -7.57 -16.42 -0.95
C PHE A 204 -6.52 -17.50 -0.63
N GLN A 205 -5.52 -17.20 0.19
CA GLN A 205 -4.55 -18.19 0.70
C GLN A 205 -5.22 -19.29 1.52
N GLN A 206 -6.16 -18.92 2.40
CA GLN A 206 -6.91 -19.89 3.19
C GLN A 206 -7.78 -20.77 2.28
N ALA A 207 -8.45 -20.21 1.28
CA ALA A 207 -9.21 -20.96 0.29
C ALA A 207 -8.32 -21.93 -0.51
N ALA A 208 -7.11 -21.51 -0.90
CA ALA A 208 -6.14 -22.33 -1.62
C ALA A 208 -5.69 -23.53 -0.79
N THR A 209 -5.44 -23.30 0.50
CA THR A 209 -5.11 -24.36 1.46
C THR A 209 -6.25 -25.38 1.58
N GLN A 210 -7.51 -24.91 1.68
CA GLN A 210 -8.69 -25.78 1.83
C GLN A 210 -9.04 -26.56 0.55
N THR A 211 -8.64 -26.05 -0.62
CA THR A 211 -8.93 -26.66 -1.93
C THR A 211 -7.73 -27.41 -2.52
N LYS A 212 -6.62 -27.44 -1.78
CA LYS A 212 -5.36 -28.05 -2.19
C LYS A 212 -5.55 -29.46 -2.75
N GLY A 213 -4.92 -29.71 -3.88
CA GLY A 213 -4.97 -31.00 -4.57
C GLY A 213 -6.17 -31.15 -5.51
N LYS A 214 -7.29 -30.45 -5.27
CA LYS A 214 -8.48 -30.49 -6.14
C LYS A 214 -8.54 -29.32 -7.12
N PHE A 215 -8.14 -28.13 -6.66
CA PHE A 215 -8.14 -26.89 -7.45
C PHE A 215 -6.76 -26.23 -7.35
N VAL A 216 -6.45 -25.37 -8.31
CA VAL A 216 -5.27 -24.50 -8.27
C VAL A 216 -5.73 -23.07 -8.07
N LEU A 217 -5.34 -22.45 -6.96
CA LEU A 217 -5.53 -21.02 -6.76
C LEU A 217 -4.20 -20.32 -7.08
N ALA A 218 -4.24 -19.34 -7.96
CA ALA A 218 -3.06 -18.66 -8.46
C ALA A 218 -3.16 -17.14 -8.32
N GLY A 219 -2.01 -16.50 -8.14
CA GLY A 219 -1.87 -15.06 -8.08
C GLY A 219 -0.98 -14.55 -9.20
N MET A 220 -1.43 -13.53 -9.92
CA MET A 220 -0.63 -12.87 -10.95
C MET A 220 -0.74 -11.35 -10.86
N ASN A 221 0.41 -10.69 -10.72
CA ASN A 221 0.48 -9.23 -10.77
C ASN A 221 0.41 -8.78 -12.23
N VAL A 222 -0.70 -8.17 -12.64
CA VAL A 222 -0.91 -7.68 -14.02
C VAL A 222 -0.89 -6.15 -14.12
N HIS A 223 -0.44 -5.47 -13.06
CA HIS A 223 -0.29 -4.01 -13.07
C HIS A 223 0.66 -3.50 -14.17
N PRO A 224 1.83 -4.13 -14.42
CA PRO A 224 2.73 -3.69 -15.50
C PRO A 224 2.06 -3.64 -16.87
N ALA A 225 2.48 -2.69 -17.71
CA ALA A 225 1.90 -2.47 -19.05
C ALA A 225 2.13 -3.66 -20.01
N GLU A 226 3.15 -4.49 -19.77
CA GLU A 226 3.39 -5.69 -20.57
C GLU A 226 2.22 -6.70 -20.54
N PHE A 227 1.32 -6.59 -19.55
CA PHE A 227 0.13 -7.43 -19.42
C PHE A 227 -1.15 -6.77 -19.95
N ASP A 228 -1.08 -5.66 -20.69
CA ASP A 228 -2.26 -4.98 -21.25
C ASP A 228 -3.09 -5.91 -22.15
N GLY A 229 -2.43 -6.77 -22.94
CA GLY A 229 -3.10 -7.78 -23.76
C GLY A 229 -3.90 -8.79 -22.92
N LEU A 230 -3.33 -9.30 -21.82
CA LEU A 230 -4.04 -10.19 -20.90
C LEU A 230 -5.21 -9.48 -20.21
N LYS A 231 -5.03 -8.21 -19.82
CA LYS A 231 -6.10 -7.42 -19.20
C LYS A 231 -7.28 -7.24 -20.14
N GLN A 232 -7.02 -6.97 -21.42
CA GLN A 232 -8.06 -6.88 -22.43
C GLN A 232 -8.72 -8.23 -22.71
N GLU A 233 -7.94 -9.30 -22.85
CA GLU A 233 -8.43 -10.65 -23.15
C GLU A 233 -9.38 -11.19 -22.06
N PHE A 234 -9.05 -10.94 -20.80
CA PHE A 234 -9.83 -11.41 -19.65
C PHE A 234 -10.64 -10.30 -18.97
N ASP A 235 -10.99 -9.24 -19.70
CA ASP A 235 -11.84 -8.13 -19.22
C ASP A 235 -11.49 -7.58 -17.82
N VAL A 236 -10.20 -7.42 -17.54
CA VAL A 236 -9.68 -6.91 -16.26
C VAL A 236 -9.85 -5.39 -16.21
N LYS A 237 -11.03 -4.94 -15.76
CA LYS A 237 -11.39 -3.52 -15.61
C LYS A 237 -10.97 -2.89 -14.28
N GLY A 238 -10.55 -3.70 -13.31
CA GLY A 238 -10.17 -3.24 -11.96
C GLY A 238 -9.41 -4.33 -11.21
N TYR A 239 -9.04 -4.05 -9.96
CA TYR A 239 -8.31 -5.00 -9.13
C TYR A 239 -8.99 -5.21 -7.77
N PRO A 240 -9.04 -6.45 -7.25
CA PRO A 240 -8.65 -7.68 -7.95
C PRO A 240 -9.69 -8.08 -9.02
N THR A 241 -9.28 -8.88 -10.00
CA THR A 241 -10.21 -9.61 -10.89
C THR A 241 -9.91 -11.09 -10.75
N PHE A 242 -10.94 -11.90 -10.55
CA PHE A 242 -10.82 -13.34 -10.41
C PHE A 242 -11.32 -14.02 -11.69
N CYS A 243 -10.48 -14.84 -12.30
CA CYS A 243 -10.80 -15.57 -13.52
C CYS A 243 -10.72 -17.08 -13.28
N TYR A 244 -11.81 -17.79 -13.56
CA TYR A 244 -11.91 -19.24 -13.42
C TYR A 244 -11.70 -19.94 -14.75
N PHE A 245 -10.88 -20.99 -14.73
CA PHE A 245 -10.49 -21.76 -15.90
C PHE A 245 -10.70 -23.26 -15.66
N GLU A 246 -11.20 -23.94 -16.69
CA GLU A 246 -11.24 -25.40 -16.76
C GLU A 246 -10.64 -25.88 -18.07
N LYS A 247 -9.76 -26.88 -18.01
CA LYS A 247 -9.09 -27.45 -19.19
C LYS A 247 -8.46 -26.37 -20.08
N GLY A 248 -7.88 -25.35 -19.44
CA GLY A 248 -7.23 -24.21 -20.09
C GLY A 248 -8.16 -23.17 -20.73
N LYS A 249 -9.49 -23.32 -20.60
CA LYS A 249 -10.47 -22.36 -21.12
C LYS A 249 -10.96 -21.46 -20.00
N PHE A 250 -10.96 -20.15 -20.25
CA PHE A 250 -11.66 -19.20 -19.40
C PHE A 250 -13.17 -19.49 -19.44
N LEU A 251 -13.80 -19.56 -18.27
CA LEU A 251 -15.23 -19.77 -18.14
C LEU A 251 -15.91 -18.56 -17.50
N TYR A 252 -15.55 -18.21 -16.27
CA TYR A 252 -16.31 -17.26 -15.46
C TYR A 252 -15.43 -16.29 -14.67
N HIS A 253 -15.96 -15.10 -14.42
CA HIS A 253 -15.46 -14.23 -13.37
C HIS A 253 -16.07 -14.62 -12.02
N TYR A 254 -15.26 -14.54 -10.97
CA TYR A 254 -15.77 -14.60 -9.59
C TYR A 254 -15.93 -13.18 -9.03
N GLU A 255 -17.18 -12.76 -8.80
CA GLU A 255 -17.55 -11.38 -8.45
C GLU A 255 -18.06 -11.23 -7.01
N ASN A 256 -17.30 -11.71 -6.01
CA ASN A 256 -17.62 -11.47 -4.60
C ASN A 256 -16.40 -10.94 -3.82
N TYR A 257 -16.27 -9.62 -3.75
CA TYR A 257 -15.18 -8.94 -3.04
C TYR A 257 -15.37 -8.86 -1.52
N GLY A 258 -16.52 -9.29 -1.01
CA GLY A 258 -16.80 -9.46 0.42
C GLY A 258 -16.72 -10.92 0.89
N ALA A 259 -16.26 -11.81 0.02
CA ALA A 259 -16.22 -13.25 0.27
C ALA A 259 -15.31 -13.63 1.44
N THR A 260 -15.74 -14.65 2.17
CA THR A 260 -14.90 -15.43 3.08
C THR A 260 -14.18 -16.55 2.31
N ALA A 261 -13.21 -17.21 2.95
CA ALA A 261 -12.51 -18.34 2.33
C ALA A 261 -13.49 -19.48 2.01
N LYS A 262 -14.50 -19.67 2.85
CA LYS A 262 -15.57 -20.65 2.62
C LYS A 262 -16.37 -20.32 1.37
N ASP A 263 -16.73 -19.06 1.15
CA ASP A 263 -17.48 -18.65 -0.04
C ASP A 263 -16.70 -18.93 -1.32
N ILE A 264 -15.38 -18.69 -1.31
CA ILE A 264 -14.50 -19.03 -2.44
C ILE A 264 -14.46 -20.55 -2.65
N VAL A 265 -14.30 -21.33 -1.58
CA VAL A 265 -14.24 -22.81 -1.62
C VAL A 265 -15.54 -23.40 -2.17
N ASP A 266 -16.69 -22.92 -1.70
CA ASP A 266 -17.99 -23.39 -2.12
C ASP A 266 -18.24 -23.01 -3.59
N TRP A 267 -17.84 -21.80 -4.01
CA TRP A 267 -17.96 -21.36 -5.38
C TRP A 267 -17.08 -22.15 -6.35
N VAL A 268 -15.80 -22.41 -6.05
CA VAL A 268 -14.94 -23.19 -6.97
C VAL A 268 -15.39 -24.65 -7.09
N ARG A 269 -16.12 -25.19 -6.11
CA ARG A 269 -16.72 -26.53 -6.19
C ARG A 269 -17.93 -26.60 -7.11
N ASN A 270 -18.63 -25.48 -7.27
CA ASN A 270 -19.80 -25.37 -8.13
C ASN A 270 -19.78 -24.01 -8.85
N PRO A 271 -18.84 -23.82 -9.80
CA PRO A 271 -18.65 -22.55 -10.48
C PRO A 271 -19.87 -22.28 -11.35
N GLN A 272 -20.55 -21.17 -11.08
CA GLN A 272 -21.70 -20.74 -11.87
C GLN A 272 -21.27 -19.62 -12.80
N PRO A 273 -21.89 -19.49 -13.99
CA PRO A 273 -21.78 -18.26 -14.76
C PRO A 273 -22.08 -17.06 -13.86
N PRO A 274 -21.46 -15.89 -14.12
CA PRO A 274 -21.94 -14.66 -13.53
C PRO A 274 -23.44 -14.67 -13.75
N GLN A 275 -24.20 -14.72 -12.66
CA GLN A 275 -25.64 -14.60 -12.79
C GLN A 275 -25.83 -13.32 -13.58
N PRO A 276 -26.62 -13.33 -14.68
CA PRO A 276 -27.11 -12.08 -15.21
C PRO A 276 -27.61 -11.35 -13.99
N LYS A 277 -26.99 -10.21 -13.67
CA LYS A 277 -27.67 -9.28 -12.77
C LYS A 277 -28.91 -9.01 -13.57
N ASP A 278 -30.03 -9.62 -13.16
CA ASP A 278 -31.33 -9.33 -13.76
C ASP A 278 -31.31 -7.82 -13.95
N PRO A 279 -31.52 -7.33 -15.18
CA PRO A 279 -31.45 -5.90 -15.44
C PRO A 279 -32.28 -5.25 -14.34
N GLU A 280 -31.58 -4.60 -13.41
CA GLU A 280 -32.19 -4.21 -12.15
C GLU A 280 -33.28 -3.26 -12.58
N VAL A 281 -34.55 -3.68 -12.43
CA VAL A 281 -35.69 -2.92 -12.91
C VAL A 281 -35.45 -1.52 -12.38
N PRO A 282 -35.30 -0.51 -13.28
CA PRO A 282 -35.00 0.84 -12.86
C PRO A 282 -35.93 1.20 -11.72
N TRP A 283 -35.41 1.83 -10.67
CA TRP A 283 -36.25 2.10 -9.49
C TRP A 283 -37.53 2.87 -9.87
N SER A 284 -37.45 3.71 -10.91
CA SER A 284 -38.59 4.40 -11.53
C SER A 284 -39.67 3.51 -12.15
N GLU A 285 -39.37 2.25 -12.43
CA GLU A 285 -40.30 1.25 -12.99
C GLU A 285 -40.83 0.30 -11.91
N VAL A 286 -40.36 0.43 -10.66
CA VAL A 286 -40.89 -0.30 -9.51
C VAL A 286 -41.96 0.56 -8.84
N ASP A 287 -43.14 -0.02 -8.59
CA ASP A 287 -44.21 0.67 -7.87
C ASP A 287 -43.73 1.04 -6.46
N SER A 288 -43.67 2.34 -6.18
CA SER A 288 -43.29 2.89 -4.88
C SER A 288 -43.95 4.25 -4.69
N ALA A 289 -44.15 4.68 -3.44
CA ALA A 289 -44.67 6.01 -3.17
C ALA A 289 -43.72 7.16 -3.57
N VAL A 290 -42.48 6.88 -4.00
CA VAL A 290 -41.50 7.91 -4.37
C VAL A 290 -41.76 8.44 -5.78
N PHE A 291 -41.82 9.76 -5.93
CA PHE A 291 -41.94 10.36 -7.26
C PHE A 291 -40.61 10.29 -8.01
N HIS A 292 -40.62 9.75 -9.24
CA HIS A 292 -39.44 9.67 -10.07
C HIS A 292 -39.40 10.80 -11.09
N LEU A 293 -38.39 11.67 -10.96
CA LEU A 293 -38.26 12.86 -11.79
C LEU A 293 -37.25 12.62 -12.91
N THR A 294 -37.52 13.25 -14.05
CA THR A 294 -36.69 13.23 -15.25
C THR A 294 -36.20 14.63 -15.56
N ASP A 295 -35.29 14.75 -16.54
CA ASP A 295 -34.85 16.06 -17.03
C ASP A 295 -36.03 16.93 -17.51
N ASP A 296 -37.13 16.33 -17.99
CA ASP A 296 -38.30 17.04 -18.51
C ASP A 296 -39.38 17.33 -17.45
N THR A 297 -39.47 16.52 -16.38
CA THR A 297 -40.54 16.63 -15.37
C THR A 297 -40.13 17.34 -14.10
N PHE A 298 -38.82 17.60 -13.91
CA PHE A 298 -38.30 18.16 -12.68
C PHE A 298 -38.89 19.54 -12.36
N ASP A 299 -38.86 20.47 -13.31
CA ASP A 299 -39.27 21.86 -13.05
C ASP A 299 -40.78 21.96 -12.79
N SER A 300 -41.62 21.27 -13.58
CA SER A 300 -43.08 21.25 -13.35
C SER A 300 -43.44 20.63 -12.00
N PHE A 301 -42.71 19.59 -11.59
CA PHE A 301 -42.90 18.98 -10.27
C PHE A 301 -42.57 19.95 -9.14
N MET A 302 -41.52 20.76 -9.29
CA MET A 302 -41.15 21.78 -8.29
C MET A 302 -42.14 22.94 -8.21
N GLU A 303 -42.86 23.23 -9.29
CA GLU A 303 -43.97 24.20 -9.30
C GLU A 303 -45.21 23.66 -8.57
N GLU A 304 -45.52 22.37 -8.76
CA GLU A 304 -46.65 21.69 -8.12
C GLU A 304 -46.41 21.39 -6.63
N HIS A 305 -45.17 21.12 -6.24
CA HIS A 305 -44.80 20.74 -4.87
C HIS A 305 -43.84 21.77 -4.25
N PRO A 306 -44.36 22.72 -3.45
CA PRO A 306 -43.56 23.77 -2.84
C PRO A 306 -42.52 23.29 -1.82
N SER A 307 -42.61 22.05 -1.34
CA SER A 307 -41.70 21.45 -0.36
C SER A 307 -41.37 20.03 -0.83
N ALA A 308 -40.15 19.84 -1.34
CA ALA A 308 -39.73 18.56 -1.90
C ALA A 308 -38.31 18.19 -1.46
N LEU A 309 -38.14 16.97 -0.96
CA LEU A 309 -36.85 16.37 -0.71
C LEU A 309 -36.51 15.44 -1.88
N VAL A 310 -35.39 15.68 -2.56
CA VAL A 310 -34.99 14.92 -3.76
C VAL A 310 -33.71 14.13 -3.49
N MET A 311 -33.76 12.82 -3.72
CA MET A 311 -32.60 11.93 -3.71
C MET A 311 -32.03 11.77 -5.13
N PHE A 312 -30.82 12.29 -5.34
CA PHE A 312 -30.01 12.03 -6.53
C PHE A 312 -29.19 10.75 -6.31
N TYR A 313 -29.38 9.75 -7.17
CA TYR A 313 -28.79 8.43 -6.98
C TYR A 313 -28.19 7.86 -8.27
N ALA A 314 -27.48 6.73 -8.10
CA ALA A 314 -26.99 5.90 -9.19
C ALA A 314 -27.34 4.42 -8.89
N PRO A 315 -27.86 3.64 -9.86
CA PRO A 315 -28.31 2.27 -9.62
C PRO A 315 -27.21 1.35 -9.08
N TRP A 316 -25.96 1.54 -9.52
CA TRP A 316 -24.82 0.74 -9.09
C TRP A 316 -24.23 1.16 -7.73
N CYS A 317 -24.71 2.24 -7.12
CA CYS A 317 -24.15 2.76 -5.88
C CYS A 317 -24.65 1.98 -4.66
N GLY A 318 -23.75 1.26 -3.98
CA GLY A 318 -24.09 0.51 -2.77
C GLY A 318 -24.69 1.35 -1.63
N HIS A 319 -24.27 2.62 -1.48
CA HIS A 319 -24.88 3.52 -0.49
C HIS A 319 -26.32 3.93 -0.88
N CYS A 320 -26.61 4.06 -2.18
CA CYS A 320 -27.97 4.30 -2.66
C CYS A 320 -28.85 3.08 -2.40
N LYS A 321 -28.37 1.87 -2.72
CA LYS A 321 -29.08 0.62 -2.45
C LYS A 321 -29.42 0.46 -0.97
N LYS A 322 -28.50 0.83 -0.08
CA LYS A 322 -28.73 0.78 1.37
C LYS A 322 -29.77 1.79 1.84
N MET A 323 -29.80 2.98 1.25
CA MET A 323 -30.70 4.07 1.65
C MET A 323 -32.11 3.94 1.04
N LYS A 324 -32.22 3.32 -0.14
CA LYS A 324 -33.48 3.14 -0.87
C LYS A 324 -34.66 2.66 0.01
N PRO A 325 -34.58 1.56 0.76
CA PRO A 325 -35.73 1.09 1.56
C PRO A 325 -36.17 2.11 2.63
N GLU A 326 -35.22 2.76 3.30
CA GLU A 326 -35.50 3.81 4.29
C GLU A 326 -36.21 5.03 3.66
N TYR A 327 -35.86 5.34 2.42
CA TYR A 327 -36.43 6.45 1.66
C TYR A 327 -37.83 6.13 1.13
N GLU A 328 -38.05 4.91 0.65
CA GLU A 328 -39.36 4.41 0.22
C GLU A 328 -40.34 4.37 1.40
N GLU A 329 -39.95 3.83 2.55
CA GLU A 329 -40.81 3.82 3.74
C GLU A 329 -41.17 5.23 4.24
N ALA A 330 -40.27 6.20 4.10
CA ALA A 330 -40.58 7.60 4.42
C ALA A 330 -41.58 8.19 3.42
N ALA A 331 -41.44 7.87 2.13
CA ALA A 331 -42.34 8.36 1.08
C ALA A 331 -43.74 7.75 1.20
N GLU A 332 -43.85 6.50 1.65
CA GLU A 332 -45.14 5.85 1.94
C GLU A 332 -45.97 6.63 2.97
N ILE A 333 -45.30 7.33 3.89
CA ILE A 333 -45.94 8.18 4.90
C ILE A 333 -46.18 9.59 4.33
N LEU A 334 -45.15 10.18 3.71
CA LEU A 334 -45.15 11.60 3.35
C LEU A 334 -45.81 11.94 2.02
N ASN A 335 -45.80 11.03 1.03
CA ASN A 335 -46.38 11.30 -0.29
C ASN A 335 -47.85 10.89 -0.40
N ARG A 336 -48.37 10.16 0.59
CA ARG A 336 -49.77 9.69 0.63
C ARG A 336 -50.66 10.50 1.57
N ASP A 337 -50.09 11.39 2.37
CA ASP A 337 -50.81 12.25 3.28
C ASP A 337 -50.94 13.66 2.65
N ASP A 338 -52.17 14.10 2.40
CA ASP A 338 -52.46 15.41 1.82
C ASP A 338 -52.04 16.56 2.75
N ASP A 339 -51.97 16.31 4.06
CA ASP A 339 -51.51 17.27 5.07
C ASP A 339 -49.98 17.18 5.30
N SER A 340 -49.26 16.41 4.49
CA SER A 340 -47.82 16.22 4.61
C SER A 340 -47.04 17.54 4.45
N PRO A 341 -45.99 17.76 5.26
CA PRO A 341 -45.18 18.98 5.18
C PRO A 341 -44.28 19.03 3.93
N GLY A 342 -44.19 17.94 3.15
CA GLY A 342 -43.45 17.90 1.90
C GLY A 342 -43.38 16.50 1.31
N VAL A 343 -42.94 16.42 0.05
CA VAL A 343 -42.89 15.18 -0.71
C VAL A 343 -41.46 14.68 -0.94
N LEU A 344 -41.32 13.38 -1.15
CA LEU A 344 -40.06 12.71 -1.50
C LEU A 344 -40.04 12.36 -2.97
N ALA A 345 -38.94 12.70 -3.64
CA ALA A 345 -38.71 12.37 -5.03
C ALA A 345 -37.30 11.84 -5.27
N ALA A 346 -37.07 11.17 -6.39
CA ALA A 346 -35.79 10.61 -6.76
C ALA A 346 -35.44 10.88 -8.22
N VAL A 347 -34.16 11.13 -8.46
CA VAL A 347 -33.58 11.35 -9.80
C VAL A 347 -32.41 10.39 -9.99
N ASP A 348 -32.48 9.55 -11.02
CA ASP A 348 -31.30 8.81 -11.49
C ASP A 348 -30.39 9.75 -12.25
N ALA A 349 -29.40 10.29 -11.56
CA ALA A 349 -28.46 11.27 -12.13
C ALA A 349 -27.42 10.62 -13.08
N THR A 350 -27.45 9.29 -13.26
CA THR A 350 -26.66 8.61 -14.30
C THR A 350 -27.36 8.65 -15.66
N VAL A 351 -28.68 8.79 -15.66
CA VAL A 351 -29.54 8.92 -16.85
C VAL A 351 -29.91 10.38 -17.09
N GLN A 352 -30.42 11.05 -16.06
CA GLN A 352 -30.94 12.43 -16.07
C GLN A 352 -29.80 13.43 -15.85
N LYS A 353 -28.97 13.58 -16.88
CA LYS A 353 -27.69 14.30 -16.79
C LYS A 353 -27.90 15.80 -16.66
N ALA A 354 -28.91 16.38 -17.31
CA ALA A 354 -29.09 17.83 -17.31
C ALA A 354 -29.42 18.35 -15.90
N VAL A 355 -30.33 17.68 -15.21
CA VAL A 355 -30.67 18.00 -13.81
C VAL A 355 -29.49 17.69 -12.88
N GLY A 356 -28.81 16.56 -13.07
CA GLY A 356 -27.61 16.21 -12.28
C GLY A 356 -26.50 17.25 -12.37
N GLU A 357 -26.22 17.76 -13.58
CA GLU A 357 -25.23 18.81 -13.82
C GLU A 357 -25.70 20.17 -13.26
N ARG A 358 -26.97 20.55 -13.48
CA ARG A 358 -27.59 21.79 -12.97
C ARG A 358 -27.40 21.93 -11.46
N PHE A 359 -27.63 20.84 -10.71
CA PHE A 359 -27.50 20.83 -9.25
C PHE A 359 -26.13 20.34 -8.75
N LYS A 360 -25.14 20.25 -9.64
CA LYS A 360 -23.74 19.92 -9.33
C LYS A 360 -23.56 18.63 -8.53
N ILE A 361 -24.31 17.59 -8.92
CA ILE A 361 -24.25 16.29 -8.28
C ILE A 361 -22.91 15.62 -8.63
N SER A 362 -22.06 15.45 -7.61
CA SER A 362 -20.69 14.92 -7.75
C SER A 362 -20.45 13.63 -6.99
N GLY A 363 -21.47 13.12 -6.29
CA GLY A 363 -21.42 11.88 -5.52
C GLY A 363 -22.82 11.36 -5.21
N PHE A 364 -22.91 10.10 -4.77
CA PHE A 364 -24.18 9.42 -4.56
C PHE A 364 -24.25 8.69 -3.21
N PRO A 365 -25.44 8.66 -2.55
CA PRO A 365 -26.58 9.52 -2.83
C PRO A 365 -26.33 10.95 -2.35
N THR A 366 -26.91 11.92 -3.06
CA THR A 366 -27.01 13.32 -2.62
C THR A 366 -28.48 13.65 -2.41
N VAL A 367 -28.81 14.15 -1.21
CA VAL A 367 -30.17 14.54 -0.85
C VAL A 367 -30.24 16.05 -0.81
N LYS A 368 -31.17 16.65 -1.54
CA LYS A 368 -31.40 18.09 -1.60
C LYS A 368 -32.84 18.42 -1.24
N TYR A 369 -33.05 19.48 -0.47
CA TYR A 369 -34.35 20.03 -0.18
C TYR A 369 -34.62 21.26 -1.04
N PHE A 370 -35.78 21.25 -1.67
CA PHE A 370 -36.29 22.29 -2.53
C PHE A 370 -37.48 22.96 -1.85
N GLU A 371 -37.45 24.28 -1.77
CA GLU A 371 -38.55 25.09 -1.25
C GLU A 371 -38.97 26.09 -2.33
N LYS A 372 -40.21 26.00 -2.79
CA LYS A 372 -40.78 26.83 -3.87
C LYS A 372 -39.88 26.84 -5.12
N GLY A 373 -39.36 25.66 -5.47
CA GLY A 373 -38.45 25.44 -6.60
C GLY A 373 -37.00 25.87 -6.41
N GLU A 374 -36.63 26.45 -5.26
CA GLU A 374 -35.25 26.81 -4.96
C GLU A 374 -34.50 25.67 -4.24
N ASP A 375 -33.30 25.31 -4.71
CA ASP A 375 -32.35 24.41 -4.02
C ASP A 375 -31.86 25.06 -2.72
N LYS A 376 -32.56 24.78 -1.61
CA LYS A 376 -32.29 25.41 -0.31
C LYS A 376 -31.14 24.74 0.42
N TYR A 377 -31.22 23.41 0.61
CA TYR A 377 -30.30 22.69 1.49
C TYR A 377 -29.81 21.38 0.88
N THR A 378 -28.53 21.06 1.06
CA THR A 378 -27.99 19.72 0.82
C THR A 378 -27.84 19.00 2.15
N LEU A 379 -28.44 17.81 2.27
CA LEU A 379 -28.71 17.16 3.55
C LEU A 379 -28.07 15.76 3.63
N PRO A 380 -26.73 15.66 3.65
CA PRO A 380 -26.01 14.38 3.61
C PRO A 380 -26.30 13.47 4.81
N GLN A 381 -26.78 14.03 5.93
CA GLN A 381 -27.10 13.36 7.18
C GLN A 381 -28.43 12.60 7.17
N LEU A 382 -29.34 12.92 6.24
CA LEU A 382 -30.65 12.29 6.14
C LEU A 382 -30.53 10.96 5.38
N ARG A 383 -30.41 9.85 6.13
CA ARG A 383 -30.17 8.51 5.57
C ARG A 383 -31.14 7.45 6.08
N THR A 384 -32.00 7.78 7.03
CA THR A 384 -32.93 6.87 7.70
C THR A 384 -34.31 7.49 7.70
N LYS A 385 -35.36 6.66 7.67
CA LYS A 385 -36.76 7.08 7.62
C LYS A 385 -37.10 8.14 8.65
N ASP A 386 -36.84 7.84 9.93
CA ASP A 386 -37.26 8.71 11.04
C ASP A 386 -36.64 10.10 10.95
N LYS A 387 -35.38 10.20 10.53
CA LYS A 387 -34.69 11.48 10.36
C LYS A 387 -35.24 12.30 9.20
N ILE A 388 -35.67 11.62 8.14
CA ILE A 388 -36.28 12.29 6.98
C ILE A 388 -37.62 12.90 7.38
N ILE A 389 -38.47 12.12 8.05
CA ILE A 389 -39.78 12.56 8.52
C ILE A 389 -39.64 13.71 9.54
N GLU A 390 -38.81 13.53 10.57
CA GLU A 390 -38.57 14.56 11.60
C GLU A 390 -38.07 15.87 10.99
N TRP A 391 -37.15 15.80 10.02
CA TRP A 391 -36.60 17.00 9.39
C TRP A 391 -37.62 17.71 8.50
N LEU A 392 -38.44 16.98 7.75
CA LEU A 392 -39.48 17.59 6.89
C LEU A 392 -40.61 18.22 7.70
N GLN A 393 -40.92 17.74 8.90
CA GLN A 393 -41.89 18.38 9.81
C GLN A 393 -41.45 19.78 10.25
N ASN A 394 -40.14 20.04 10.28
CA ASN A 394 -39.60 21.34 10.66
C ASN A 394 -38.30 21.63 9.88
N PRO A 395 -38.41 22.03 8.59
CA PRO A 395 -37.25 22.27 7.73
C PRO A 395 -36.42 23.42 8.27
N GLN A 396 -35.26 23.08 8.83
CA GLN A 396 -34.31 24.06 9.34
C GLN A 396 -33.06 24.05 8.47
N ALA A 397 -32.44 25.23 8.37
CA ALA A 397 -31.10 25.32 7.80
C ALA A 397 -30.21 24.27 8.49
N PRO A 398 -29.45 23.47 7.73
CA PRO A 398 -28.52 22.54 8.34
C PRO A 398 -27.61 23.36 9.25
N PRO A 399 -27.24 22.82 10.42
CA PRO A 399 -26.30 23.52 11.29
C PRO A 399 -25.08 23.89 10.46
N PRO A 400 -24.53 25.11 10.63
CA PRO A 400 -23.33 25.49 9.91
C PRO A 400 -22.29 24.38 10.10
N PRO A 401 -21.54 24.02 9.04
CA PRO A 401 -20.56 22.95 9.13
C PRO A 401 -19.73 23.15 10.39
N GLU A 402 -19.63 22.10 11.22
CA GLU A 402 -18.83 22.22 12.43
C GLU A 402 -17.46 22.77 12.04
N PRO A 403 -16.93 23.77 12.78
CA PRO A 403 -15.62 24.31 12.47
C PRO A 403 -14.63 23.15 12.44
N SER A 404 -13.78 23.15 11.42
CA SER A 404 -12.66 22.20 11.33
C SER A 404 -11.88 22.27 12.64
N TRP A 405 -11.22 21.17 12.99
CA TRP A 405 -10.44 21.10 14.23
C TRP A 405 -9.45 22.27 14.35
N GLU A 406 -8.84 22.68 13.23
CA GLU A 406 -7.98 23.87 13.11
C GLU A 406 -8.62 25.19 13.54
N ASN A 407 -9.94 25.33 13.32
CA ASN A 407 -10.69 26.53 13.65
C ASN A 407 -11.30 26.48 15.06
N ARG A 408 -11.05 25.41 15.83
CA ARG A 408 -11.50 25.30 17.23
C ARG A 408 -10.41 25.85 18.15
N PRO A 409 -10.76 26.65 19.18
CA PRO A 409 -9.78 27.09 20.17
C PRO A 409 -9.09 25.88 20.82
N SER A 410 -7.77 25.79 20.68
CA SER A 410 -6.98 24.73 21.31
C SER A 410 -5.53 25.14 21.49
N SER A 411 -4.82 24.42 22.36
CA SER A 411 -3.36 24.58 22.53
C SER A 411 -2.54 23.83 21.45
N VAL A 412 -3.19 23.27 20.43
CA VAL A 412 -2.53 22.62 19.30
C VAL A 412 -2.18 23.67 18.24
N SER A 413 -0.91 23.73 17.86
CA SER A 413 -0.46 24.62 16.78
C SER A 413 -0.76 23.98 15.43
N HIS A 414 -1.73 24.52 14.70
CA HIS A 414 -2.01 24.08 13.34
C HIS A 414 -1.01 24.73 12.38
N LEU A 415 -0.26 23.90 11.66
CA LEU A 415 0.83 24.32 10.79
C LEU A 415 0.50 24.02 9.33
N SER A 416 1.02 24.86 8.43
CA SER A 416 0.98 24.69 6.99
C SER A 416 2.37 24.40 6.43
N ALA A 417 2.45 24.03 5.15
CA ALA A 417 3.72 23.83 4.45
C ALA A 417 4.68 25.02 4.56
N GLU A 418 4.14 26.23 4.61
CA GLU A 418 4.91 27.48 4.64
C GLU A 418 5.54 27.76 6.01
N ASP A 419 4.84 27.46 7.10
CA ASP A 419 5.29 27.80 8.46
C ASP A 419 5.88 26.62 9.24
N PHE A 420 5.67 25.39 8.76
CA PHE A 420 6.04 24.15 9.44
C PHE A 420 7.48 24.17 9.97
N ARG A 421 8.45 24.43 9.09
CA ARG A 421 9.88 24.38 9.46
C ARG A 421 10.27 25.46 10.46
N GLU A 422 9.78 26.68 10.28
CA GLU A 422 10.12 27.82 11.15
C GLU A 422 9.45 27.72 12.52
N ALA A 423 8.23 27.20 12.58
CA ALA A 423 7.54 26.93 13.83
C ALA A 423 8.28 25.89 14.68
N LEU A 424 8.70 24.77 14.08
CA LEU A 424 9.34 23.68 14.80
C LEU A 424 10.77 23.98 15.25
N LYS A 425 11.53 24.82 14.52
CA LYS A 425 12.88 25.26 14.93
C LYS A 425 12.91 25.95 16.29
N LYS A 426 11.82 26.64 16.66
CA LYS A 426 11.70 27.37 17.94
C LYS A 426 11.37 26.45 19.11
N LYS A 427 11.05 25.18 18.85
CA LYS A 427 10.57 24.22 19.84
C LYS A 427 11.61 23.14 20.07
N LYS A 428 12.04 22.98 21.32
CA LYS A 428 12.98 21.92 21.69
C LYS A 428 12.35 20.55 21.49
N HIS A 429 11.07 20.41 21.83
CA HIS A 429 10.31 19.21 21.58
C HIS A 429 9.00 19.58 20.89
N ALA A 430 8.74 18.98 19.74
CA ALA A 430 7.46 19.12 19.08
C ALA A 430 6.93 17.75 18.68
N LEU A 431 5.72 17.40 19.11
CA LEU A 431 5.01 16.24 18.61
C LEU A 431 4.00 16.73 17.58
N VAL A 432 4.12 16.25 16.34
CA VAL A 432 3.31 16.69 15.21
C VAL A 432 2.36 15.56 14.80
N MET A 433 1.07 15.86 14.72
CA MET A 433 0.04 14.97 14.17
C MET A 433 -0.25 15.31 12.70
N PHE A 434 0.06 14.40 11.80
CA PHE A 434 -0.34 14.44 10.40
C PHE A 434 -1.66 13.69 10.22
N TYR A 435 -2.70 14.38 9.74
CA TYR A 435 -4.05 13.84 9.74
C TYR A 435 -4.86 14.21 8.49
N ALA A 436 -6.01 13.55 8.34
CA ALA A 436 -7.05 13.93 7.39
C ALA A 436 -8.39 14.14 8.14
N PRO A 437 -9.21 15.16 7.81
CA PRO A 437 -10.45 15.45 8.54
C PRO A 437 -11.48 14.31 8.51
N TRP A 438 -11.49 13.52 7.43
CA TRP A 438 -12.41 12.40 7.24
C TRP A 438 -11.93 11.09 7.88
N CYS A 439 -10.71 11.02 8.40
CA CYS A 439 -10.11 9.80 8.92
C CYS A 439 -10.67 9.44 10.32
N PRO A 440 -11.33 8.27 10.50
CA PRO A 440 -11.92 7.89 11.78
C PRO A 440 -10.89 7.76 12.93
N HIS A 441 -9.73 7.18 12.65
CA HIS A 441 -8.65 7.07 13.64
C HIS A 441 -8.11 8.44 14.08
N CYS A 442 -8.18 9.44 13.19
CA CYS A 442 -7.78 10.80 13.47
C CYS A 442 -8.80 11.46 14.40
N LYS A 443 -10.09 11.35 14.06
CA LYS A 443 -11.20 11.82 14.89
C LYS A 443 -11.13 11.27 16.32
N ASN A 444 -10.76 9.99 16.47
CA ASN A 444 -10.59 9.37 17.79
C ASN A 444 -9.37 9.90 18.55
N ALA A 445 -8.27 10.23 17.88
CA ALA A 445 -7.05 10.69 18.53
C ALA A 445 -7.07 12.20 18.87
N ILE A 446 -7.80 13.01 18.10
CA ILE A 446 -7.93 14.46 18.27
C ILE A 446 -8.23 14.89 19.73
N PRO A 447 -9.28 14.38 20.41
CA PRO A 447 -9.59 14.85 21.77
C PRO A 447 -8.44 14.59 22.75
N HIS A 448 -7.78 13.43 22.64
CA HIS A 448 -6.64 13.07 23.47
C HIS A 448 -5.40 13.90 23.18
N PHE A 449 -5.14 14.18 21.90
CA PHE A 449 -4.00 14.98 21.49
C PHE A 449 -4.17 16.45 21.90
N THR A 450 -5.39 16.99 21.79
CA THR A 450 -5.73 18.34 22.27
C THR A 450 -5.62 18.46 23.78
N ALA A 451 -6.11 17.47 24.55
CA ALA A 451 -5.95 17.45 26.00
C ALA A 451 -4.48 17.40 26.42
N ALA A 452 -3.68 16.58 25.73
CA ALA A 452 -2.23 16.53 25.97
C ALA A 452 -1.56 17.88 25.66
N ALA A 453 -1.94 18.56 24.58
CA ALA A 453 -1.41 19.87 24.24
C ALA A 453 -1.68 20.93 25.32
N GLU A 454 -2.89 20.92 25.89
CA GLU A 454 -3.32 21.85 26.94
C GLU A 454 -2.43 21.75 28.18
N LEU A 455 -2.01 20.55 28.57
CA LEU A 455 -1.14 20.31 29.73
C LEU A 455 0.28 20.89 29.57
N PHE A 456 0.73 21.17 28.34
CA PHE A 456 2.06 21.72 28.07
C PHE A 456 2.01 23.13 27.48
N LYS A 457 0.85 23.80 27.45
CA LYS A 457 0.68 25.11 26.80
C LYS A 457 1.65 26.19 27.31
N ASP A 458 2.00 26.15 28.59
CA ASP A 458 2.87 27.14 29.23
C ASP A 458 4.37 26.81 29.07
N ASP A 459 4.72 25.61 28.59
CA ASP A 459 6.10 25.23 28.33
C ASP A 459 6.52 25.72 26.94
N ARG A 460 7.20 26.87 26.92
CA ARG A 460 7.69 27.51 25.69
C ARG A 460 8.58 26.60 24.83
N LYS A 461 9.24 25.60 25.42
CA LYS A 461 10.13 24.66 24.72
C LYS A 461 9.38 23.49 24.09
N ILE A 462 8.11 23.27 24.45
CA ILE A 462 7.29 22.17 23.96
C ILE A 462 6.23 22.70 22.98
N ALA A 463 5.86 21.86 22.02
CA ALA A 463 4.70 22.08 21.17
C ALA A 463 4.00 20.76 20.85
N TYR A 464 2.68 20.82 20.77
CA TYR A 464 1.86 19.87 20.05
C TYR A 464 1.37 20.59 18.82
N ALA A 465 1.65 20.02 17.65
CA ALA A 465 1.30 20.62 16.38
C ALA A 465 0.50 19.64 15.53
N ALA A 466 -0.26 20.15 14.57
CA ALA A 466 -1.04 19.34 13.65
C ALA A 466 -0.96 19.90 12.23
N VAL A 467 -0.91 19.00 11.25
CA VAL A 467 -0.90 19.31 9.82
C VAL A 467 -2.04 18.54 9.16
N ASP A 468 -2.97 19.27 8.55
CA ASP A 468 -4.01 18.67 7.70
C ASP A 468 -3.40 18.36 6.33
N CYS A 469 -3.16 17.08 6.06
CA CYS A 469 -2.55 16.59 4.83
C CYS A 469 -3.46 16.68 3.61
N THR A 470 -4.73 17.04 3.78
CA THR A 470 -5.68 17.17 2.66
C THR A 470 -5.74 18.59 2.09
N LYS A 471 -5.17 19.57 2.80
CA LYS A 471 -5.32 21.01 2.52
C LYS A 471 -4.16 21.58 1.71
N GLY A 472 -4.44 22.12 0.53
CA GLY A 472 -3.50 22.92 -0.27
C GLY A 472 -2.12 22.26 -0.46
N HIS A 473 -1.05 23.00 -0.17
CA HIS A 473 0.33 22.54 -0.29
C HIS A 473 0.77 21.54 0.79
N ASN A 474 -0.05 21.28 1.82
CA ASN A 474 0.28 20.31 2.86
C ASN A 474 0.36 18.87 2.33
N GLN A 475 -0.32 18.56 1.21
CA GLN A 475 -0.20 17.24 0.58
C GLN A 475 1.25 16.91 0.23
N GLU A 476 2.00 17.90 -0.26
CA GLU A 476 3.41 17.74 -0.61
C GLU A 476 4.29 17.68 0.64
N LEU A 477 3.99 18.50 1.66
CA LEU A 477 4.66 18.39 2.96
C LEU A 477 4.48 16.99 3.56
N CYS A 478 3.27 16.44 3.57
CA CYS A 478 3.01 15.12 4.15
C CYS A 478 3.69 14.00 3.36
N LYS A 479 3.85 14.13 2.04
CA LYS A 479 4.68 13.22 1.25
C LYS A 479 6.16 13.34 1.63
N GLN A 480 6.67 14.56 1.78
CA GLN A 480 8.06 14.81 2.18
C GLN A 480 8.37 14.28 3.59
N GLU A 481 7.40 14.36 4.49
CA GLU A 481 7.48 13.85 5.87
C GLU A 481 7.12 12.35 5.97
N ASP A 482 7.02 11.64 4.84
CA ASP A 482 6.84 10.18 4.76
C ASP A 482 5.57 9.69 5.51
N VAL A 483 4.46 10.42 5.31
CA VAL A 483 3.15 10.11 5.88
C VAL A 483 2.39 9.16 4.93
N GLU A 484 2.41 7.87 5.25
CA GLU A 484 1.74 6.82 4.46
C GLU A 484 0.30 6.53 4.90
N GLY A 485 -0.09 7.01 6.08
CA GLY A 485 -1.40 6.77 6.66
C GLY A 485 -1.73 7.74 7.78
N TYR A 486 -3.02 7.84 8.11
CA TYR A 486 -3.51 8.80 9.09
C TYR A 486 -4.15 8.11 10.31
N PRO A 487 -3.95 8.65 11.52
CA PRO A 487 -2.99 9.70 11.85
C PRO A 487 -1.57 9.13 11.97
N THR A 488 -0.58 9.92 11.55
CA THR A 488 0.84 9.68 11.81
C THR A 488 1.33 10.72 12.81
N PHE A 489 2.12 10.30 13.79
CA PHE A 489 2.69 11.20 14.79
C PHE A 489 4.21 11.19 14.67
N ASN A 490 4.81 12.34 14.41
CA ASN A 490 6.25 12.48 14.30
C ASN A 490 6.76 13.43 15.39
N TYR A 491 7.84 13.02 16.07
CA TYR A 491 8.53 13.85 17.05
C TYR A 491 9.73 14.57 16.41
N TYR A 492 9.82 15.87 16.66
CA TYR A 492 10.88 16.75 16.19
C TYR A 492 11.60 17.40 17.37
N ASN A 493 12.92 17.55 17.22
CA ASN A 493 13.77 18.28 18.15
C ASN A 493 14.43 19.46 17.43
N TYR A 494 14.07 20.70 17.82
CA TYR A 494 14.50 21.92 17.13
C TYR A 494 14.33 21.85 15.60
N GLY A 495 13.15 21.42 15.16
CA GLY A 495 12.80 21.28 13.74
C GLY A 495 13.44 20.11 13.01
N LYS A 496 14.29 19.31 13.67
CA LYS A 496 14.83 18.08 13.09
C LYS A 496 13.96 16.90 13.46
N PHE A 497 13.52 16.13 12.47
CA PHE A 497 12.85 14.85 12.70
C PHE A 497 13.72 13.96 13.58
N ALA A 498 13.13 13.40 14.64
CA ALA A 498 13.82 12.53 15.59
C ALA A 498 13.31 11.10 15.53
N GLU A 499 12.01 10.88 15.70
CA GLU A 499 11.40 9.53 15.63
C GLU A 499 9.89 9.62 15.34
N LYS A 500 9.33 8.56 14.73
CA LYS A 500 7.87 8.37 14.66
C LYS A 500 7.38 7.93 16.05
N TYR A 501 6.31 8.54 16.54
CA TYR A 501 5.65 8.16 17.79
C TYR A 501 4.71 6.99 17.54
N ASN A 502 5.05 5.83 18.09
CA ASN A 502 4.27 4.59 17.99
C ASN A 502 3.62 4.17 19.31
N GLY A 503 3.59 5.07 20.31
CA GLY A 503 2.98 4.80 21.61
C GLY A 503 1.44 4.84 21.59
N GLU A 504 0.85 4.66 22.76
CA GLU A 504 -0.60 4.69 22.95
C GLU A 504 -1.19 6.06 22.56
N ARG A 505 -2.21 6.05 21.70
CA ARG A 505 -2.83 7.28 21.14
C ARG A 505 -3.88 7.91 22.06
N GLY A 506 -3.76 7.68 23.36
CA GLY A 506 -4.55 8.31 24.42
C GLY A 506 -3.78 9.44 25.09
N GLU A 507 -4.48 10.26 25.89
CA GLU A 507 -3.89 11.43 26.55
C GLU A 507 -2.67 11.04 27.42
N ALA A 508 -2.78 9.95 28.18
CA ALA A 508 -1.70 9.43 29.01
C ALA A 508 -0.46 9.02 28.19
N GLY A 509 -0.65 8.43 27.02
CA GLY A 509 0.44 8.02 26.14
C GLY A 509 1.20 9.22 25.58
N PHE A 510 0.49 10.24 25.09
CA PHE A 510 1.11 11.46 24.56
C PHE A 510 1.84 12.25 25.66
N THR A 511 1.18 12.47 26.80
CA THR A 511 1.75 13.21 27.92
C THR A 511 2.93 12.48 28.56
N GLY A 512 2.85 11.16 28.71
CA GLY A 512 3.93 10.30 29.21
C GLY A 512 5.17 10.39 28.31
N PHE A 513 4.99 10.34 27.00
CA PHE A 513 6.09 10.51 26.05
C PHE A 513 6.77 11.86 26.20
N MET A 514 6.00 12.95 26.26
CA MET A 514 6.55 14.29 26.41
C MET A 514 7.24 14.50 27.77
N ARG A 515 6.70 13.93 28.86
CA ARG A 515 7.37 13.93 30.19
C ARG A 515 8.69 13.17 30.15
N SER A 516 8.75 12.02 29.46
CA SER A 516 9.99 11.25 29.33
C SER A 516 11.11 12.03 28.63
N LEU A 517 10.76 12.84 27.62
CA LEU A 517 11.71 13.71 26.92
C LEU A 517 12.27 14.79 27.86
N ARG A 518 11.41 15.41 28.67
CA ARG A 518 11.83 16.39 29.69
C ARG A 518 12.74 15.78 30.75
N GLY A 519 12.46 14.55 31.19
CA GLY A 519 13.33 13.84 32.14
C GLY A 519 14.74 13.63 31.59
N ARG A 520 14.84 13.12 30.36
CA ARG A 520 16.13 12.92 29.65
C ARG A 520 16.92 14.22 29.49
N ASP A 521 16.23 15.34 29.30
CA ASP A 521 16.85 16.65 29.23
C ASP A 521 17.46 17.11 30.56
N GLN A 522 16.74 16.90 31.67
CA GLN A 522 17.20 17.26 33.01
C GLN A 522 18.43 16.44 33.41
N GLU A 523 18.42 15.13 33.12
CA GLU A 523 19.56 14.25 33.35
C GLU A 523 20.81 14.68 32.57
N LYS A 524 20.65 15.07 31.30
CA LYS A 524 21.77 15.57 30.48
C LYS A 524 22.35 16.88 31.03
N VAL A 525 21.50 17.75 31.56
CA VAL A 525 21.94 19.00 32.19
C VAL A 525 22.66 18.71 33.51
N ALA A 526 22.16 17.78 34.32
CA ALA A 526 22.81 17.36 35.56
C ALA A 526 24.20 16.76 35.30
N LYS A 527 24.33 15.81 34.38
CA LYS A 527 25.64 15.21 34.03
C LYS A 527 26.66 16.25 33.53
N ARG A 528 26.23 17.18 32.67
CA ARG A 528 27.11 18.27 32.21
C ARG A 528 27.57 19.20 33.34
N LYS A 529 26.76 19.38 34.39
CA LYS A 529 27.14 20.15 35.57
C LYS A 529 28.09 19.39 36.49
N GLU A 530 28.07 18.06 36.47
CA GLU A 530 29.01 17.22 37.21
C GLU A 530 30.36 17.08 36.49
N GLU A 531 30.37 17.20 35.15
CA GLU A 531 31.57 17.16 34.30
C GLU A 531 32.32 18.51 34.20
N LEU A 532 31.66 19.62 34.56
CA LEU A 532 32.22 20.99 34.61
C LEU A 532 32.64 21.34 36.04
#